data_AF-A0A963TFQ1-F1
#
_entry.id   AF-A0A963TFQ1-F1
#
_cell.length_a   1.000
_cell.length_b   1.000
_cell.length_c   1.000
_cell.angle_alpha   90.00
_cell.angle_beta   90.00
_cell.angle_gamma   90.00
#
_symmetry.space_group_name_H-M   'P 1'
#
loop_
_entity.id
_entity.type
_entity.pdbx_description
1 polymer ?
#
loop_
_entity_poly.entity_id
_entity_poly.type
_entity_poly.pdbx_seq_one_letter_code
_entity_poly.pdbx_strand_id
1 'polypeptide(L)'
;MMEELTEQDIQEYRDDIALALTEIETREDLTHFVKMLNWGYENGLYEEQSVSDYLGGTCGLLMSLDSWYRNRGKTESPDEPTWTMFAEILLASFYHS
;
A
#
# COMPACT_ATOMS: atom_id res chain seq x y z
N MET A 1 21.47 18.39 3.16
CA MET A 1 20.30 18.97 2.47
C MET A 1 19.64 17.82 1.75
N MET A 2 18.50 17.34 2.24
CA MET A 2 17.63 16.53 1.38
C MET A 2 17.04 17.51 0.36
N GLU A 3 17.08 17.13 -0.91
CA GLU A 3 16.44 17.88 -1.98
C GLU A 3 14.93 17.81 -1.74
N GLU A 4 14.23 18.95 -1.75
CA GLU A 4 12.77 18.93 -1.62
C GLU A 4 12.19 18.28 -2.88
N LEU A 5 11.38 17.23 -2.70
CA LEU A 5 10.67 16.59 -3.80
C LEU A 5 9.72 17.59 -4.45
N THR A 6 9.74 17.65 -5.77
CA THR A 6 8.81 18.47 -6.54
C THR A 6 7.44 17.79 -6.63
N GLU A 7 6.40 18.55 -6.97
CA GLU A 7 5.07 17.96 -7.25
C GLU A 7 5.13 16.92 -8.37
N GLN A 8 6.04 17.09 -9.34
CA GLN A 8 6.26 16.12 -10.40
C GLN A 8 6.86 14.81 -9.86
N ASP A 9 7.88 14.88 -9.00
CA ASP A 9 8.49 13.70 -8.39
C ASP A 9 7.48 12.91 -7.55
N ILE A 10 6.60 13.63 -6.83
CA ILE A 10 5.53 13.02 -6.02
C ILE A 10 4.52 12.30 -6.92
N GLN A 11 4.16 12.90 -8.06
CA GLN A 11 3.22 12.29 -8.99
C GLN A 11 3.83 11.06 -9.67
N GLU A 12 5.08 11.14 -10.12
CA GLU A 12 5.80 10.00 -10.70
C GLU A 12 5.90 8.85 -9.71
N TYR A 13 6.25 9.12 -8.45
CA TYR A 13 6.25 8.12 -7.39
C TYR A 13 4.88 7.43 -7.21
N ARG A 14 3.79 8.19 -7.26
CA ARG A 14 2.42 7.64 -7.11
C ARG A 14 2.07 6.74 -8.30
N ASP A 15 2.46 7.13 -9.50
CA ASP A 15 2.24 6.34 -10.70
C ASP A 15 3.07 5.05 -10.66
N ASP A 16 4.32 5.11 -10.21
CA ASP A 16 5.21 3.96 -10.01
C ASP A 16 4.65 2.98 -8.96
N ILE A 17 4.15 3.49 -7.82
CA ILE A 17 3.48 2.66 -6.80
C ILE A 17 2.24 1.98 -7.37
N ALA A 18 1.42 2.70 -8.14
CA ALA A 18 0.23 2.15 -8.75
C ALA A 18 0.56 1.06 -9.76
N LEU A 19 1.59 1.27 -10.59
CA LEU A 19 2.07 0.27 -11.55
C LEU A 19 2.63 -0.96 -10.83
N ALA A 20 3.54 -0.76 -9.87
CA ALA A 20 4.16 -1.83 -9.11
C ALA A 20 3.12 -2.70 -8.42
N LEU A 21 2.07 -2.11 -7.83
CA LEU A 21 0.96 -2.85 -7.20
C LEU A 21 0.28 -3.83 -8.18
N THR A 22 0.13 -3.45 -9.45
CA THR A 22 -0.53 -4.28 -10.47
C THR A 22 0.35 -5.39 -11.05
N GLU A 23 1.66 -5.32 -10.84
CA GLU A 23 2.65 -6.24 -11.42
C GLU A 23 3.16 -7.28 -10.41
N ILE A 24 2.65 -7.31 -9.17
CA ILE A 24 3.11 -8.25 -8.14
C ILE A 24 2.65 -9.67 -8.46
N GLU A 25 3.60 -10.54 -8.79
CA GLU A 25 3.38 -11.97 -9.00
C GLU A 25 4.23 -12.85 -8.07
N THR A 26 5.36 -12.32 -7.61
CA THR A 26 6.37 -13.06 -6.85
C THR A 26 6.69 -12.41 -5.50
N ARG A 27 7.45 -13.14 -4.67
CA ARG A 27 7.97 -12.63 -3.40
C ARG A 27 8.92 -11.45 -3.63
N GLU A 28 9.71 -11.50 -4.71
CA GLU A 28 10.63 -10.45 -5.11
C GLU A 28 9.90 -9.15 -5.43
N ASP A 29 8.79 -9.23 -6.17
CA ASP A 29 7.97 -8.06 -6.52
C ASP A 29 7.36 -7.41 -5.27
N LEU A 30 6.80 -8.22 -4.37
CA LEU A 30 6.31 -7.73 -3.08
C LEU A 30 7.43 -7.08 -2.26
N THR A 31 8.63 -7.67 -2.24
CA THR A 31 9.78 -7.11 -1.53
C THR A 31 10.18 -5.75 -2.11
N HIS A 32 10.14 -5.60 -3.44
CA HIS A 32 10.39 -4.33 -4.10
C HIS A 32 9.34 -3.30 -3.72
N PHE A 33 8.05 -3.67 -3.80
CA PHE A 33 6.93 -2.81 -3.43
C PHE A 33 7.03 -2.29 -1.99
N VAL A 34 7.34 -3.17 -1.02
CA VAL A 34 7.49 -2.76 0.40
C VAL A 34 8.65 -1.77 0.58
N LYS A 35 9.74 -1.91 -0.18
CA LYS A 35 10.83 -0.92 -0.14
C LYS A 35 10.39 0.43 -0.68
N MET A 36 9.55 0.46 -1.71
CA MET A 36 8.98 1.71 -2.23
C MET A 36 8.09 2.37 -1.18
N LEU A 37 7.20 1.61 -0.50
CA LEU A 37 6.38 2.14 0.59
C LEU A 37 7.23 2.74 1.72
N ASN A 38 8.29 2.04 2.15
CA ASN A 38 9.18 2.56 3.18
C ASN A 38 9.88 3.85 2.74
N TRP A 39 10.35 3.89 1.49
CA TRP A 39 10.96 5.10 0.93
C TRP A 39 9.97 6.27 0.92
N GLY A 40 8.73 6.06 0.47
CA GLY A 40 7.73 7.12 0.49
C GLY A 40 7.41 7.61 1.91
N TYR A 41 7.39 6.71 2.89
CA TYR A 41 7.20 7.09 4.30
C TYR A 41 8.37 7.92 4.83
N GLU A 42 9.61 7.50 4.58
CA GLU A 42 10.82 8.22 4.99
C GLU A 42 10.95 9.61 4.33
N ASN A 43 10.28 9.82 3.19
CA ASN A 43 10.26 11.08 2.46
C ASN A 43 8.96 11.88 2.66
N GLY A 44 8.12 11.51 3.63
CA GLY A 44 6.91 12.28 3.99
C GLY A 44 5.80 12.25 2.93
N LEU A 45 5.75 11.22 2.08
CA LEU A 45 4.72 11.05 1.04
C LEU A 45 3.44 10.40 1.56
N TYR A 46 3.45 9.92 2.81
CA TYR A 46 2.30 9.40 3.54
C TYR A 46 2.11 10.19 4.84
N GLU A 47 0.93 10.08 5.43
CA GLU A 47 0.68 10.65 6.75
C GLU A 47 1.61 10.00 7.79
N GLU A 48 2.15 10.82 8.71
CA GLU A 48 2.86 10.29 9.88
C GLU A 48 1.88 9.50 10.74
N GLN A 49 2.25 8.25 11.05
CA GLN A 49 1.39 7.33 11.78
C GLN A 49 2.22 6.55 12.80
N SER A 50 1.67 6.33 13.99
CA SER A 50 2.31 5.45 14.96
C SER A 50 2.17 3.99 14.53
N VAL A 51 2.98 3.11 15.10
CA VAL A 51 2.81 1.66 14.92
C VAL A 51 1.40 1.20 15.34
N SER A 52 0.82 1.84 16.35
CA SER A 52 -0.54 1.51 16.80
C SER A 52 -1.59 1.88 15.76
N ASP A 53 -1.45 3.03 15.11
CA ASP A 53 -2.39 3.50 14.08
C ASP A 53 -2.31 2.59 12.85
N TYR A 54 -1.09 2.27 12.41
CA TYR A 54 -0.87 1.36 11.29
C TYR A 54 -1.49 -0.03 11.54
N LEU A 55 -1.23 -0.62 12.71
CA LEU A 55 -1.81 -1.92 13.08
C LEU A 55 -3.34 -1.85 13.22
N GLY A 56 -3.88 -0.71 13.68
CA GLY A 56 -5.30 -0.43 13.74
C GLY A 56 -5.94 -0.43 12.34
N GLY A 57 -5.34 0.31 11.39
CA GLY A 57 -5.76 0.36 10.00
C GLY A 57 -5.70 -1.01 9.31
N THR A 58 -4.61 -1.76 9.51
CA THR A 58 -4.49 -3.14 9.00
C THR A 58 -5.58 -4.05 9.56
N CYS A 59 -5.85 -4.00 10.87
CA CYS A 59 -6.89 -4.82 11.49
C CYS A 59 -8.29 -4.46 10.96
N GLY A 60 -8.62 -3.18 10.88
CA GLY A 60 -9.90 -2.70 10.33
C GLY A 60 -10.11 -3.14 8.88
N LEU A 61 -9.04 -3.11 8.07
CA LEU A 61 -9.09 -3.58 6.69
C LEU A 61 -9.31 -5.10 6.61
N LEU A 62 -8.56 -5.89 7.38
CA LEU A 62 -8.72 -7.35 7.40
C LEU A 62 -10.12 -7.77 7.83
N MET A 63 -10.73 -7.07 8.80
CA MET A 63 -12.11 -7.31 9.23
C MET A 63 -13.15 -6.94 8.17
N SER A 64 -12.81 -6.08 7.23
CA SER A 64 -13.71 -5.56 6.19
C SER A 64 -13.32 -5.99 4.77
N LEU A 65 -12.42 -6.96 4.64
CA LEU A 65 -11.75 -7.34 3.39
C LEU A 65 -12.74 -7.70 2.28
N ASP A 66 -13.77 -8.48 2.56
CA ASP A 66 -14.80 -8.84 1.58
C ASP A 66 -15.55 -7.61 1.05
N SER A 67 -15.91 -6.69 1.95
CA SER A 67 -16.54 -5.42 1.57
C SER A 67 -15.60 -4.54 0.76
N TRP A 68 -14.31 -4.53 1.12
CA TRP A 68 -13.26 -3.77 0.43
C TRP A 68 -13.00 -4.28 -1.00
N TYR A 69 -13.03 -5.61 -1.20
CA TYR A 69 -12.96 -6.25 -2.51
C TYR A 69 -14.21 -5.96 -3.36
N ARG A 70 -15.41 -6.09 -2.78
CA ARG A 70 -16.67 -5.76 -3.46
C ARG A 70 -16.72 -4.32 -3.96
N ASN A 71 -16.24 -3.37 -3.17
CA ASN A 71 -16.19 -1.95 -3.57
C ASN A 71 -15.23 -1.68 -4.74
N ARG A 72 -14.32 -2.61 -5.05
CA ARG A 72 -13.40 -2.56 -6.21
C ARG A 72 -13.89 -3.39 -7.39
N GLY A 73 -15.14 -3.85 -7.37
CA GLY A 73 -15.71 -4.68 -8.43
C GLY A 73 -15.20 -6.12 -8.46
N LYS A 74 -14.48 -6.56 -7.41
CA LYS A 74 -14.11 -7.97 -7.21
C LYS A 74 -15.24 -8.67 -6.45
N THR A 75 -15.52 -9.94 -6.74
CA THR A 75 -16.66 -10.65 -6.14
C THR A 75 -16.46 -10.89 -4.64
N GLU A 76 -15.33 -11.48 -4.25
CA GLU A 76 -14.97 -11.81 -2.87
C GLU A 76 -13.44 -11.74 -2.69
N SER A 77 -12.99 -11.73 -1.44
CA SER A 77 -11.57 -11.91 -1.13
C SER A 77 -11.12 -13.33 -1.51
N PRO A 78 -9.86 -13.53 -1.95
CA PRO A 78 -9.41 -14.85 -2.36
C PRO A 78 -9.31 -15.82 -1.17
N ASP A 79 -9.60 -17.10 -1.40
CA ASP A 79 -9.51 -18.15 -0.37
C ASP A 79 -8.09 -18.31 0.19
N GLU A 80 -7.08 -18.06 -0.65
CA GLU A 80 -5.67 -18.01 -0.26
C GLU A 80 -5.11 -16.61 -0.51
N PRO A 81 -4.37 -16.03 0.45
CA PRO A 81 -3.83 -14.69 0.29
C PRO A 81 -2.73 -14.66 -0.77
N THR A 82 -2.88 -13.79 -1.76
CA THR A 82 -1.87 -13.56 -2.80
C THR A 82 -0.85 -12.52 -2.37
N TRP A 83 0.31 -12.48 -3.03
CA TRP A 83 1.29 -11.42 -2.81
C TRP A 83 0.73 -10.02 -3.10
N THR A 84 -0.10 -9.90 -4.14
CA THR A 84 -0.84 -8.68 -4.47
C THR A 84 -1.77 -8.25 -3.34
N MET A 85 -2.50 -9.20 -2.73
CA MET A 85 -3.38 -8.91 -1.60
C MET A 85 -2.59 -8.39 -0.38
N PHE A 86 -1.42 -8.97 -0.11
CA PHE A 86 -0.53 -8.44 0.94
C PHE A 86 -0.13 -6.99 0.65
N ALA A 87 0.29 -6.67 -0.58
CA ALA A 87 0.65 -5.31 -0.97
C ALA A 87 -0.53 -4.33 -0.87
N GLU A 88 -1.72 -4.74 -1.33
CA GLU A 88 -2.97 -4.00 -1.20
C GLU A 88 -3.27 -3.64 0.26
N ILE A 89 -3.13 -4.59 1.17
CA ILE A 89 -3.35 -4.39 2.61
C ILE A 89 -2.33 -3.40 3.20
N LEU A 90 -1.04 -3.60 2.88
CA LEU A 90 0.03 -2.75 3.39
C LEU A 90 -0.14 -1.30 2.95
N LEU A 91 -0.44 -1.07 1.67
CA LEU A 91 -0.68 0.25 1.10
C LEU A 91 -1.94 0.91 1.69
N ALA A 92 -3.06 0.19 1.72
CA ALA A 92 -4.32 0.72 2.26
C ALA A 92 -4.23 1.07 3.74
N SER A 93 -3.37 0.39 4.51
CA SER A 93 -3.15 0.69 5.93
C SER A 93 -2.52 2.06 6.18
N PHE A 94 -1.84 2.67 5.19
CA PHE A 94 -1.33 4.05 5.28
C PHE A 94 -2.43 5.12 5.10
N TYR A 95 -3.64 4.73 4.68
CA TYR A 95 -4.75 5.66 4.41
C TYR A 95 -5.92 5.47 5.38
N HIS A 96 -5.75 4.62 6.39
CA HIS A 96 -6.75 4.36 7.42
C HIS A 96 -6.25 4.92 8.76
N SER A 97 -6.43 6.22 8.94
CA SER A 97 -6.24 6.98 10.18
C SER A 97 -7.56 7.53 10.72
#